data_AF-A0A7W4G820-F1
#
_entry.id   AF-A0A7W4G820-F1
#
_cell.length_a   1.000
_cell.length_b   1.000
_cell.length_c   1.000
_cell.angle_alpha   90.00
_cell.angle_beta   90.00
_cell.angle_gamma   90.00
#
_symmetry.space_group_name_H-M   'P 1'
#
loop_
_entity.id
_entity.type
_entity.pdbx_description
1 polymer ?
#
loop_
_entity_poly.entity_id
_entity_poly.type
_entity_poly.pdbx_seq_one_letter_code
_entity_poly.pdbx_strand_id
1 'polypeptide(L)' 'MAVKHVPTGIVHKGSKGGTTGCGFDTKKEATHWVDSHSKINCDKNGCKN' A
#
# COMPACT_ATOMS: atom_id res chain seq x y z
N MET A 1 -4.58 5.25 6.63
CA MET A 1 -3.29 5.63 6.00
C MET A 1 -3.19 4.98 4.64
N ALA A 2 -2.40 5.57 3.76
CA ALA A 2 -2.12 4.99 2.45
C ALA A 2 -0.60 4.73 2.34
N VAL A 3 -0.26 3.70 1.57
CA VAL A 3 1.12 3.35 1.30
C VAL A 3 1.27 3.14 -0.19
N LYS A 4 2.21 3.86 -0.80
CA LYS A 4 2.49 3.77 -2.23
C LYS A 4 3.59 2.74 -2.43
N HIS A 5 3.29 1.79 -3.32
CA HIS A 5 4.29 0.91 -3.90
C HIS A 5 5.00 1.68 -5.02
N VAL A 6 6.27 2.03 -4.80
CA VAL A 6 7.09 2.80 -5.73
C VAL A 6 7.21 2.14 -7.11
N PRO A 7 7.50 0.84 -7.24
CA PRO A 7 7.73 0.23 -8.56
C PRO A 7 6.45 0.06 -9.39
N THR A 8 5.27 -0.07 -8.77
CA THR A 8 4.00 -0.14 -9.52
C THR A 8 3.26 1.18 -9.58
N GLY A 9 3.60 2.15 -8.72
CA GLY A 9 2.87 3.41 -8.56
C GLY A 9 1.51 3.26 -7.88
N ILE A 10 1.14 2.07 -7.40
CA ILE A 10 -0.15 1.78 -6.77
C ILE A 10 -0.12 2.19 -5.30
N VAL A 11 -1.13 2.92 -4.88
CA VAL A 11 -1.42 3.34 -3.52
C VAL A 11 -2.42 2.36 -2.89
N HIS A 12 -1.96 1.67 -1.87
CA HIS A 12 -2.72 0.69 -1.09
C HIS A 12 -3.21 1.32 0.22
N LYS A 13 -4.29 0.77 0.79
CA LYS A 13 -4.76 1.08 2.14
C LYS A 13 -3.83 0.43 3.14
N GLY A 14 -3.16 1.19 4.00
CA GLY A 14 -2.20 0.65 4.96
C GLY A 14 -1.09 1.63 5.30
N SER A 15 -0.04 1.11 5.94
CA SER A 15 1.14 1.86 6.38
C SER A 15 2.40 1.06 6.02
N LYS A 16 3.52 1.74 5.83
CA LYS A 16 4.83 1.07 5.67
C LYS A 16 5.18 0.24 6.91
N GLY A 17 5.71 -0.97 6.70
CA GLY A 17 6.08 -1.89 7.78
C GLY A 17 4.89 -2.65 8.38
N GLY A 18 3.72 -2.60 7.76
CA GLY A 18 2.54 -3.40 8.11
C GLY A 18 2.04 -4.25 6.93
N THR A 19 0.78 -4.64 6.99
CA THR A 19 0.09 -5.33 5.90
C THR A 19 -0.95 -4.39 5.31
N THR A 20 -0.99 -4.27 3.99
CA THR A 20 -2.03 -3.53 3.29
C THR A 20 -3.38 -4.22 3.44
N GLY A 21 -4.47 -3.47 3.29
CA GLY A 21 -5.84 -3.99 3.37
C GLY A 21 -6.16 -5.07 2.33
N CYS A 22 -5.40 -5.16 1.24
CA CYS A 22 -5.53 -6.23 0.25
C CYS A 22 -4.52 -7.39 0.44
N GLY A 23 -3.82 -7.43 1.57
CA GLY A 23 -2.95 -8.56 1.95
C GLY A 23 -1.49 -8.47 1.47
N PHE A 24 -1.04 -7.37 0.87
CA PHE A 24 0.40 -7.18 0.62
C PHE A 24 1.15 -6.85 1.90
N ASP A 25 2.25 -7.54 2.13
CA ASP A 25 3.16 -7.28 3.23
C ASP A 25 4.16 -6.18 2.82
N THR A 26 4.09 -5.03 3.48
CA THR A 26 4.97 -3.88 3.21
C THR A 26 6.29 -3.95 3.99
N LYS A 27 6.47 -4.99 4.82
CA LYS A 27 7.78 -5.33 5.41
C LYS A 27 8.65 -6.03 4.39
N LYS A 28 8.05 -6.82 3.50
CA LYS A 28 8.75 -7.41 2.36
C LYS A 28 9.08 -6.29 1.38
N GLU A 29 10.38 -6.10 1.15
CA GLU A 29 10.92 -5.02 0.32
C GLU A 29 10.50 -3.62 0.81
N ALA A 30 10.74 -3.31 2.08
CA ALA A 30 10.39 -2.03 2.70
C ALA A 30 10.92 -0.78 1.96
N THR A 31 11.92 -0.91 1.07
CA THR A 31 12.41 0.15 0.17
C THR A 31 11.44 0.45 -0.98
N HIS A 32 10.65 -0.52 -1.41
CA HIS A 32 9.61 -0.36 -2.44
C HIS A 32 8.34 0.31 -1.90
N TRP A 33 8.22 0.46 -0.58
CA TRP A 33 7.05 1.04 0.07
C TRP A 33 7.38 2.39 0.68
N VAL A 34 6.54 3.37 0.36
CA VAL A 34 6.60 4.71 0.93
C VAL A 34 5.23 5.11 1.46
N ASP A 35 5.19 5.69 2.65
CA ASP A 35 3.94 6.23 3.18
C ASP A 35 3.45 7.35 2.27
N SER A 36 2.16 7.34 1.99
CA SER A 36 1.54 8.27 1.07
C SER A 36 0.19 8.75 1.63
N HIS A 37 -0.13 10.01 1.37
CA HIS A 37 -1.45 10.57 1.67
C HIS A 37 -2.32 10.67 0.41
N SER A 38 -1.86 10.11 -0.71
CA SER A 38 -2.63 10.04 -1.94
C SER A 38 -3.85 9.13 -1.77
N LYS A 39 -4.86 9.35 -2.62
CA LYS A 39 -6.04 8.49 -2.68
C LYS A 39 -5.63 7.06 -3.01
N ILE A 40 -6.21 6.10 -2.29
CA ILE A 40 -6.01 4.67 -2.54
C ILE A 40 -6.53 4.37 -3.95
N ASN A 41 -5.65 3.89 -4.82
CA ASN A 41 -5.96 3.49 -6.20
C ASN A 41 -5.89 1.97 -6.39
N CYS A 42 -5.64 1.21 -5.32
CA CYS A 42 -5.65 -0.23 -5.38
C CYS A 42 -7.09 -0.75 -5.54
N ASP A 43 -7.34 -1.42 -6.67
CA ASP A 43 -8.63 -2.05 -6.98
C ASP A 43 -8.87 -3.41 -6.29
N LYS A 44 -7.89 -3.91 -5.53
CA LYS A 44 -8.05 -5.17 -4.82
C LYS A 44 -9.03 -5.05 -3.65
N ASN A 45 -9.81 -6.11 -3.47
CA ASN A 45 -10.73 -6.23 -2.34
C ASN A 45 -9.98 -6.05 -1.01
N GLY A 46 -10.56 -5.29 -0.09
CA GLY A 46 -9.95 -4.91 1.20
C GLY A 46 -9.20 -3.56 1.21
N CYS A 47 -8.72 -3.06 0.07
CA CYS A 47 -8.26 -1.67 -0.05
C CYS A 47 -9.39 -0.69 -0.40
N LYS A 48 -10.41 -1.16 -1.13
CA LYS A 48 -11.50 -0.36 -1.69
C LYS A 48 -12.84 -0.52 -0.95
N ASN A 49 -12.79 -0.95 0.32
CA ASN A 49 -13.95 -1.04 1.23
C ASN A 49 -13.94 0.08 2.26
#